data_AF-A0A2N3FIL7-F1
#
_entry.id   AF-A0A2N3FIL7-F1
#
_cell.length_a   1.000
_cell.length_b   1.000
_cell.length_c   1.000
_cell.angle_alpha   90.00
_cell.angle_beta   90.00
_cell.angle_gamma   90.00
#
_symmetry.space_group_name_H-M   'P 1'
#
loop_
_entity.id
_entity.type
_entity.pdbx_description
1 polymer ?
#
loop_
_entity_poly.entity_id
_entity_poly.type
_entity_poly.pdbx_seq_one_letter_code
_entity_poly.pdbx_strand_id
1 'polypeptide(L)'
;MALSSSSTYIYAYVVFAVVYLASSIAFVFSAVRVSTSLSRVRDIAGDSGRASAEPGLVVRDYVSHSQRLVDYTQLATLLPLVYVVGSMFLGSLILGGTGHTGINYGWITFTAAATIASIAFVVLGMRESAKLGHLKDIDEAKGSAADVLQRIGVRLGVSAALLLLVAVFMLLNLFSVLSSIEGLLGLKFLI
;
A
#
# COMPACT_ATOMS: atom_id res chain seq x y z
N MET A 1 -22.22 -19.94 19.28
CA MET A 1 -22.09 -20.24 17.84
C MET A 1 -20.62 -20.11 17.47
N ALA A 2 -20.01 -21.19 17.00
CA ALA A 2 -18.56 -21.26 16.80
C ALA A 2 -18.13 -20.46 15.56
N LEU A 3 -17.31 -19.42 15.77
CA LEU A 3 -16.62 -18.63 14.74
C LEU A 3 -15.51 -19.43 13.99
N SER A 4 -15.52 -20.76 14.08
CA SER A 4 -14.40 -21.64 13.70
C SER A 4 -14.70 -22.49 12.46
N SER A 5 -15.53 -21.99 11.55
CA SER A 5 -15.78 -22.66 10.27
C SER A 5 -14.70 -22.27 9.26
N SER A 6 -14.20 -23.23 8.46
CA SER A 6 -13.38 -23.02 7.25
C SER A 6 -13.87 -21.83 6.41
N SER A 7 -15.20 -21.69 6.28
CA SER A 7 -15.83 -20.59 5.56
C SER A 7 -15.50 -19.20 6.12
N THR A 8 -15.35 -19.05 7.44
CA THR A 8 -15.05 -17.76 8.09
C THR A 8 -13.66 -17.26 7.68
N TYR A 9 -12.68 -18.16 7.60
CA TYR A 9 -11.32 -17.84 7.16
C TYR A 9 -11.28 -17.41 5.69
N ILE A 10 -12.00 -18.12 4.84
CA ILE A 10 -12.08 -17.80 3.40
C ILE A 10 -12.75 -16.44 3.20
N TYR A 11 -13.90 -16.19 3.84
CA TYR A 11 -14.60 -14.91 3.67
C TYR A 11 -13.83 -13.73 4.24
N ALA A 12 -13.17 -13.88 5.39
CA ALA A 12 -12.36 -12.80 5.96
C ALA A 12 -11.13 -12.49 5.10
N TYR A 13 -10.49 -13.50 4.48
CA TYR A 13 -9.47 -13.28 3.46
C TYR A 13 -10.02 -12.52 2.24
N VAL A 14 -11.18 -12.92 1.72
CA VAL A 14 -11.82 -12.26 0.58
C VAL A 14 -12.09 -10.79 0.89
N VAL A 15 -12.64 -10.49 2.08
CA VAL A 15 -12.88 -9.10 2.52
C VAL A 15 -11.58 -8.32 2.57
N PHE A 16 -10.54 -8.85 3.22
CA PHE A 16 -9.22 -8.20 3.26
C PHE A 16 -8.68 -7.94 1.84
N ALA A 17 -8.69 -8.94 0.97
CA ALA A 17 -8.16 -8.84 -0.39
C ALA A 17 -8.92 -7.79 -1.21
N VAL A 18 -10.25 -7.75 -1.14
CA VAL A 18 -11.07 -6.74 -1.83
C VAL A 18 -10.77 -5.34 -1.31
N VAL A 19 -10.72 -5.15 0.01
CA VAL A 19 -10.39 -3.85 0.62
C VAL A 19 -8.99 -3.41 0.22
N TYR A 20 -8.01 -4.31 0.26
CA TYR A 20 -6.64 -4.05 -0.16
C TYR A 20 -6.52 -3.67 -1.63
N LEU A 21 -7.23 -4.36 -2.52
CA LEU A 21 -7.22 -4.07 -3.96
C LEU A 21 -7.81 -2.70 -4.27
N ALA A 22 -9.00 -2.40 -3.73
CA ALA A 22 -9.63 -1.10 -3.90
C ALA A 22 -8.74 0.04 -3.37
N SER A 23 -8.16 -0.19 -2.19
CA SER A 23 -7.18 0.68 -1.55
C SER A 23 -5.95 0.93 -2.44
N SER A 24 -5.33 -0.14 -2.92
CA SER A 24 -4.10 -0.08 -3.73
C SER A 24 -4.33 0.65 -5.05
N ILE A 25 -5.46 0.40 -5.73
CA ILE A 25 -5.79 1.07 -6.98
C ILE A 25 -5.92 2.59 -6.76
N ALA A 26 -6.73 3.01 -5.78
CA ALA A 26 -6.91 4.43 -5.45
C ALA A 26 -5.57 5.11 -5.15
N PHE A 27 -4.68 4.39 -4.47
CA PHE A 27 -3.39 4.92 -4.08
C PHE A 27 -2.40 5.00 -5.25
N VAL A 28 -2.35 3.98 -6.12
CA VAL A 28 -1.54 3.99 -7.34
C VAL A 28 -1.94 5.17 -8.24
N PHE A 29 -3.23 5.41 -8.46
CA PHE A 29 -3.68 6.56 -9.26
C PHE A 29 -3.18 7.89 -8.69
N SER A 30 -3.29 8.06 -7.38
CA SER A 30 -2.83 9.27 -6.68
C SER A 30 -1.31 9.44 -6.76
N ALA A 31 -0.56 8.36 -6.52
CA ALA A 31 0.90 8.36 -6.58
C ALA A 31 1.45 8.59 -7.99
N VAL A 32 0.85 7.99 -9.02
CA VAL A 32 1.22 8.20 -10.44
C VAL A 32 0.96 9.64 -10.86
N ARG A 33 -0.17 10.22 -10.44
CA ARG A 33 -0.47 11.63 -10.70
C ARG A 33 0.60 12.55 -10.10
N VAL A 34 0.94 12.37 -8.82
CA VAL A 34 1.99 13.13 -8.13
C VAL A 34 3.36 12.90 -8.76
N SER A 35 3.72 11.65 -9.05
CA SER A 35 4.98 11.28 -9.72
C SER A 35 5.14 12.01 -11.05
N THR A 36 4.08 12.05 -11.87
CA THR A 36 4.08 12.71 -13.18
C THR A 36 4.18 14.22 -13.05
N SER A 37 3.56 14.80 -12.02
CA SER A 37 3.66 16.23 -11.73
C SER A 37 5.06 16.61 -11.25
N LEU A 38 5.67 15.83 -10.35
CA LEU A 38 7.03 16.05 -9.85
C LEU A 38 8.11 15.82 -10.92
N SER A 39 7.91 14.86 -11.83
CA SER A 39 8.89 14.58 -12.89
C SER A 39 9.02 15.71 -13.91
N ARG A 40 7.96 16.53 -14.09
CA ARG A 40 7.94 17.68 -15.02
C ARG A 40 8.54 18.96 -14.44
N VAL A 41 8.83 19.00 -13.14
CA VAL A 41 9.35 20.21 -12.46
C VAL A 41 10.65 20.69 -13.08
N ARG A 42 11.51 19.77 -13.53
CA ARG A 42 12.78 20.11 -14.20
C ARG A 42 12.60 20.73 -15.59
N ASP A 43 11.55 20.34 -16.31
CA ASP A 43 11.24 20.89 -17.64
C ASP A 43 10.71 22.33 -17.53
N ILE A 44 10.08 22.66 -16.39
CA ILE A 44 9.52 23.98 -16.09
C ILE A 44 10.59 24.91 -15.49
N ALA A 45 11.49 24.39 -14.66
CA ALA A 45 12.58 25.14 -14.00
C ALA A 45 13.73 25.54 -14.95
N GLY A 46 13.50 25.54 -16.27
CA GLY A 46 14.48 25.66 -17.35
C GLY A 46 15.68 26.57 -17.05
N ASP A 47 16.87 26.01 -17.27
CA ASP A 47 18.20 26.62 -17.50
C ASP A 47 18.58 27.92 -16.76
N SER A 48 17.97 28.19 -15.60
CA SER A 48 18.40 29.29 -14.74
C SER A 48 19.55 28.81 -13.88
N GLY A 49 20.75 29.23 -14.30
CA GLY A 49 22.04 28.76 -13.83
C GLY A 49 22.18 28.59 -12.32
N ARG A 50 23.06 27.65 -11.96
CA ARG A 50 23.56 27.27 -10.63
C ARG A 50 23.54 28.42 -9.59
N ALA A 51 22.38 28.70 -9.02
CA ALA A 51 22.26 29.46 -7.80
C ALA A 51 21.99 28.45 -6.68
N SER A 52 23.02 28.22 -5.86
CA SER A 52 22.96 27.44 -4.63
C SER A 52 22.11 28.19 -3.59
N ALA A 53 20.79 28.30 -3.83
CA ALA A 53 19.85 28.75 -2.82
C ALA A 53 19.46 27.55 -1.96
N GLU A 54 19.54 27.67 -0.65
CA GLU A 54 18.95 26.68 0.25
C GLU A 54 17.49 26.46 -0.14
N PRO A 55 16.99 25.21 -0.15
CA PRO A 55 15.59 24.95 -0.44
C PRO A 55 14.74 25.75 0.56
N GLY A 56 13.96 26.70 0.04
CA GLY A 56 13.01 27.47 0.84
C GLY A 56 12.11 26.54 1.66
N LEU A 57 11.58 27.05 2.76
CA LEU A 57 10.77 26.28 3.73
C LEU A 57 9.66 25.45 3.04
N VAL A 58 9.06 26.03 2.00
CA VAL A 58 8.07 25.41 1.10
C VAL A 58 8.61 24.15 0.42
N VAL A 59 9.79 24.21 -0.20
CA VAL A 59 10.43 23.07 -0.89
C VAL A 59 10.75 21.94 0.09
N ARG A 60 11.18 22.25 1.32
CA ARG A 60 11.45 21.24 2.35
C ARG A 60 10.17 20.48 2.74
N ASP A 61 9.04 21.18 2.84
CA ASP A 61 7.76 20.56 3.12
C ASP A 61 7.30 19.65 1.96
N TYR A 62 7.45 20.08 0.70
CA TYR A 62 7.18 19.22 -0.48
C TYR A 62 8.05 17.96 -0.49
N VAL A 63 9.34 18.07 -0.17
CA VAL A 63 10.25 16.92 -0.06
C VAL A 63 9.79 15.99 1.07
N SER A 64 9.45 16.51 2.25
CA SER A 64 9.00 15.70 3.38
C SER A 64 7.70 14.96 3.08
N HIS A 65 6.71 15.65 2.52
CA HIS A 65 5.43 15.05 2.12
C HIS A 65 5.60 13.98 1.04
N SER A 66 6.48 14.23 0.07
CA SER A 66 6.76 13.26 -0.99
C SER A 66 7.51 12.02 -0.48
N GLN A 67 8.43 12.19 0.49
CA GLN A 67 9.09 11.05 1.16
C GLN A 67 8.09 10.22 1.96
N ARG A 68 7.23 10.85 2.77
CA ARG A 68 6.17 10.14 3.51
C ARG A 68 5.24 9.37 2.58
N LEU A 69 4.91 9.93 1.43
CA LEU A 69 4.11 9.26 0.41
C LEU A 69 4.80 8.00 -0.14
N VAL A 70 6.11 8.06 -0.38
CA VAL A 70 6.92 6.88 -0.74
C VAL A 70 6.90 5.84 0.37
N ASP A 71 7.12 6.26 1.62
CA ASP A 71 7.15 5.35 2.77
C ASP A 71 5.81 4.63 2.96
N TYR A 72 4.68 5.35 2.87
CA TYR A 72 3.35 4.75 2.91
C TYR A 72 3.09 3.79 1.74
N THR A 73 3.63 4.09 0.55
CA THR A 73 3.55 3.20 -0.62
C THR A 73 4.32 1.90 -0.39
N GLN A 74 5.53 1.99 0.18
CA GLN A 74 6.34 0.82 0.50
C GLN A 74 5.69 -0.02 1.62
N LEU A 75 5.17 0.61 2.67
CA LEU A 75 4.44 -0.09 3.75
C LEU A 75 3.18 -0.77 3.23
N ALA A 76 2.41 -0.10 2.37
CA ALA A 76 1.24 -0.70 1.72
C ALA A 76 1.63 -1.92 0.86
N THR A 77 2.77 -1.85 0.15
CA THR A 77 3.28 -2.95 -0.67
C THR A 77 3.68 -4.17 0.17
N LEU A 78 4.19 -3.96 1.39
CA LEU A 78 4.60 -5.03 2.29
C LEU A 78 3.44 -5.70 3.02
N LEU A 79 2.32 -5.00 3.18
CA LEU A 79 1.18 -5.45 3.99
C LEU A 79 0.62 -6.83 3.56
N PRO A 80 0.40 -7.12 2.26
CA PRO A 80 -0.08 -8.44 1.84
C PRO A 80 0.93 -9.55 2.10
N LEU A 81 2.23 -9.26 1.97
CA LEU A 81 3.28 -10.24 2.26
C LEU A 81 3.27 -10.64 3.73
N VAL A 82 3.19 -9.64 4.62
CA VAL A 82 3.05 -9.87 6.07
C VAL A 82 1.77 -10.65 6.36
N TYR A 83 0.66 -10.27 5.72
CA TYR A 83 -0.62 -10.96 5.88
C TYR A 83 -0.56 -12.44 5.46
N VAL A 84 0.01 -12.74 4.29
CA VAL A 84 0.11 -14.11 3.77
C VAL A 84 1.02 -14.96 4.66
N VAL A 85 2.21 -14.46 5.01
CA VAL A 85 3.16 -15.19 5.87
C VAL A 85 2.59 -15.41 7.27
N GLY A 86 1.98 -14.37 7.87
CA GLY A 86 1.31 -14.49 9.16
C GLY A 86 0.17 -15.50 9.12
N SER A 87 -0.68 -15.44 8.09
CA SER A 87 -1.78 -16.38 7.92
C SER A 87 -1.31 -17.83 7.72
N MET A 88 -0.20 -18.05 7.00
CA MET A 88 0.40 -19.38 6.84
C MET A 88 0.92 -19.93 8.17
N PHE A 89 1.58 -19.11 8.98
CA PHE A 89 2.09 -19.51 10.29
C PHE A 89 0.97 -19.80 11.29
N LEU A 90 -0.05 -18.95 11.36
CA LEU A 90 -1.23 -19.22 12.19
C LEU A 90 -2.00 -20.45 11.67
N GLY A 91 -2.11 -20.64 10.36
CA GLY A 91 -2.74 -21.80 9.75
C GLY A 91 -2.01 -23.12 10.06
N SER A 92 -0.68 -23.13 10.07
CA SER A 92 0.09 -24.32 10.43
C SER A 92 -0.05 -24.70 11.91
N LEU A 93 -0.17 -23.71 12.81
CA LEU A 93 -0.45 -23.95 14.22
C LEU A 93 -1.87 -24.48 14.49
N ILE A 94 -2.86 -24.08 13.67
CA ILE A 94 -4.22 -24.65 13.72
C ILE A 94 -4.19 -26.13 13.35
N LEU A 95 -3.47 -26.49 12.28
CA LEU A 95 -3.31 -27.90 11.85
C LEU A 95 -2.48 -28.75 12.84
N GLY A 96 -1.65 -28.10 13.67
CA GLY A 96 -0.79 -28.76 14.66
C GLY A 96 -1.50 -29.14 15.98
N GLY A 97 -2.81 -28.94 16.12
CA GLY A 97 -3.59 -29.41 17.27
C GLY A 97 -3.48 -28.55 18.54
N THR A 98 -2.79 -27.41 18.49
CA THR A 98 -2.71 -26.47 19.63
C THR A 98 -4.06 -25.78 19.90
N GLY A 99 -4.39 -25.54 21.17
CA GLY A 99 -5.71 -25.06 21.64
C GLY A 99 -6.37 -24.03 20.73
N HIS A 100 -7.46 -24.46 20.06
CA HIS A 100 -7.95 -23.82 18.84
C HIS A 100 -8.49 -22.41 19.04
N THR A 101 -8.97 -22.07 20.24
CA THR A 101 -9.67 -20.80 20.47
C THR A 101 -8.72 -19.60 20.42
N GLY A 102 -7.53 -19.69 21.03
CA GLY A 102 -6.57 -18.59 21.09
C GLY A 102 -5.98 -18.24 19.72
N ILE A 103 -5.70 -19.26 18.91
CA ILE A 103 -5.13 -19.09 17.56
C ILE A 103 -6.18 -18.52 16.61
N ASN A 104 -7.44 -18.95 16.73
CA ASN A 104 -8.55 -18.38 15.96
C ASN A 104 -8.75 -16.89 16.27
N TYR A 105 -8.73 -16.51 17.55
CA TYR A 105 -8.80 -15.08 17.94
C TYR A 105 -7.59 -14.29 17.43
N GLY A 106 -6.39 -14.88 17.49
CA GLY A 106 -5.18 -14.29 16.92
C GLY A 106 -5.32 -14.03 15.42
N TRP A 107 -5.85 -14.99 14.67
CA TRP A 107 -6.07 -14.86 13.24
C TRP A 107 -7.11 -13.79 12.89
N ILE A 108 -8.27 -13.80 13.57
CA ILE A 108 -9.31 -12.78 13.35
C ILE A 108 -8.75 -11.38 13.64
N THR A 109 -8.04 -11.22 14.76
CA THR A 109 -7.45 -9.93 15.15
C THR A 109 -6.41 -9.48 14.14
N PHE A 110 -5.58 -10.41 13.65
CA PHE A 110 -4.57 -10.14 12.63
C PHE A 110 -5.20 -9.70 11.31
N THR A 111 -6.24 -10.39 10.83
CA THR A 111 -6.95 -10.04 9.60
C THR A 111 -7.67 -8.69 9.72
N ALA A 112 -8.29 -8.41 10.87
CA ALA A 112 -8.91 -7.12 11.15
C ALA A 112 -7.86 -5.99 11.17
N ALA A 113 -6.73 -6.19 11.85
CA ALA A 113 -5.63 -5.23 11.90
C ALA A 113 -5.04 -4.96 10.51
N ALA A 114 -4.83 -6.00 9.69
CA ALA A 114 -4.35 -5.86 8.32
C ALA A 114 -5.34 -5.08 7.45
N THR A 115 -6.64 -5.35 7.58
CA THR A 115 -7.69 -4.62 6.85
C THR A 115 -7.72 -3.15 7.24
N ILE A 116 -7.67 -2.85 8.54
CA ILE A 116 -7.62 -1.47 9.06
C ILE A 116 -6.34 -0.76 8.59
N ALA A 117 -5.19 -1.43 8.64
CA ALA A 117 -3.93 -0.89 8.17
C ALA A 117 -3.98 -0.55 6.68
N SER A 118 -4.61 -1.39 5.84
CA SER A 118 -4.79 -1.11 4.42
C SER A 118 -5.56 0.18 4.18
N ILE A 119 -6.67 0.38 4.92
CA ILE A 119 -7.47 1.61 4.82
C ILE A 119 -6.64 2.80 5.31
N ALA A 120 -5.96 2.66 6.45
CA ALA A 120 -5.17 3.71 7.05
C ALA A 120 -4.04 4.20 6.11
N PHE A 121 -3.30 3.28 5.48
CA PHE A 121 -2.24 3.64 4.54
C PHE A 121 -2.76 4.41 3.33
N VAL A 122 -3.93 4.04 2.80
CA VAL A 122 -4.55 4.79 1.71
C VAL A 122 -5.02 6.16 2.15
N VAL A 123 -5.68 6.26 3.30
CA VAL A 123 -6.13 7.56 3.81
C VAL A 123 -4.95 8.49 4.06
N LEU A 124 -3.88 7.99 4.69
CA LEU A 124 -2.65 8.76 4.91
C LEU A 124 -1.99 9.14 3.58
N GLY A 125 -1.90 8.19 2.67
CA GLY A 125 -1.34 8.39 1.34
C GLY A 125 -2.11 9.42 0.50
N MET A 126 -3.44 9.35 0.48
CA MET A 126 -4.31 10.33 -0.18
C MET A 126 -4.20 11.71 0.47
N ARG A 127 -4.09 11.78 1.80
CA ARG A 127 -3.88 13.06 2.52
C ARG A 127 -2.55 13.71 2.13
N GLU A 128 -1.46 12.94 2.08
CA GLU A 128 -0.17 13.48 1.63
C GLU A 128 -0.20 13.85 0.14
N SER A 129 -0.84 13.05 -0.70
CA SER A 129 -1.04 13.37 -2.13
C SER A 129 -1.85 14.65 -2.34
N ALA A 130 -2.88 14.90 -1.53
CA ALA A 130 -3.70 16.11 -1.61
C ALA A 130 -2.89 17.37 -1.26
N LYS A 131 -2.01 17.30 -0.25
CA LYS A 131 -1.10 18.39 0.11
C LYS A 131 -0.12 18.74 -1.02
N LEU A 132 0.27 17.73 -1.81
CA LEU A 132 1.14 17.91 -2.99
C LEU A 132 0.38 18.43 -4.23
N GLY A 133 -0.95 18.50 -4.19
CA GLY A 133 -1.79 18.93 -5.32
C GLY A 133 -1.72 20.43 -5.65
N HIS A 134 -1.22 21.26 -4.73
CA HIS A 134 -1.01 22.70 -4.94
C HIS A 134 0.35 22.96 -5.58
N LEU A 135 0.59 22.44 -6.79
CA LEU A 135 1.86 22.59 -7.51
C LEU A 135 2.16 24.01 -8.02
N LYS A 136 1.25 24.97 -7.81
CA LYS A 136 1.42 26.37 -8.25
C LYS A 136 2.61 27.05 -7.56
N ASP A 137 3.02 26.55 -6.39
CA ASP A 137 4.15 27.05 -5.61
C ASP A 137 5.49 26.34 -5.95
N ILE A 138 5.47 25.35 -6.86
CA ILE A 138 6.68 24.61 -7.27
C ILE A 138 7.45 25.33 -8.40
N ASP A 139 6.87 26.36 -9.03
CA ASP A 139 7.59 27.25 -9.97
C ASP A 139 8.80 27.96 -9.31
N GLU A 140 8.85 28.01 -7.98
CA GLU A 140 9.99 28.53 -7.22
C GLU A 140 11.13 27.53 -7.00
N ALA A 141 10.92 26.24 -7.28
CA ALA A 141 11.93 25.20 -7.07
C ALA A 141 13.02 25.27 -8.14
N LYS A 142 14.14 25.94 -7.84
CA LYS A 142 15.31 26.05 -8.74
C LYS A 142 16.47 25.16 -8.31
N GLY A 143 17.32 24.78 -9.27
CA GLY A 143 18.59 24.11 -9.01
C GLY A 143 18.44 22.74 -8.33
N SER A 144 19.21 22.51 -7.26
CA SER A 144 19.28 21.20 -6.57
C SER A 144 17.95 20.74 -5.98
N ALA A 145 17.02 21.67 -5.69
CA ALA A 145 15.68 21.35 -5.21
C ALA A 145 14.85 20.61 -6.28
N ALA A 146 14.93 21.05 -7.54
CA ALA A 146 14.23 20.41 -8.66
C ALA A 146 14.77 18.99 -8.93
N ASP A 147 16.09 18.79 -8.84
CA ASP A 147 16.71 17.47 -8.99
C ASP A 147 16.26 16.49 -7.89
N VAL A 148 16.14 16.97 -6.64
CA VAL A 148 15.64 16.16 -5.52
C VAL A 148 14.18 15.78 -5.72
N LEU A 149 13.32 16.74 -6.09
CA LEU A 149 11.91 16.47 -6.37
C LEU A 149 11.72 15.52 -7.56
N GLN A 150 12.53 15.64 -8.62
CA GLN A 150 12.51 14.73 -9.76
C GLN A 150 12.90 13.31 -9.32
N ARG A 151 13.97 13.15 -8.52
CA ARG A 151 14.39 11.84 -8.02
C ARG A 151 13.34 11.20 -7.11
N ILE A 152 12.67 12.00 -6.28
CA ILE A 152 11.56 11.53 -5.45
C ILE A 152 10.36 11.13 -6.31
N GLY A 153 10.03 11.91 -7.34
CA GLY A 153 8.99 11.59 -8.32
C GLY A 153 9.25 10.23 -8.98
N VAL A 154 10.46 10.00 -9.49
CA VAL A 154 10.84 8.69 -10.08
C VAL A 154 10.72 7.56 -9.06
N ARG A 155 11.22 7.75 -7.82
CA ARG A 155 11.12 6.73 -6.77
C ARG A 155 9.67 6.43 -6.39
N LEU A 156 8.80 7.45 -6.38
CA LEU A 156 7.38 7.29 -6.14
C LEU A 156 6.71 6.52 -7.28
N GLY A 157 7.04 6.82 -8.53
CA GLY A 157 6.56 6.07 -9.70
C GLY A 157 6.96 4.59 -9.66
N VAL A 158 8.22 4.30 -9.32
CA VAL A 158 8.70 2.92 -9.12
C VAL A 158 7.95 2.23 -7.97
N SER A 159 7.76 2.93 -6.85
CA SER A 159 7.03 2.38 -5.69
C SER A 159 5.56 2.11 -6.02
N ALA A 160 4.92 2.98 -6.80
CA ALA A 160 3.55 2.77 -7.29
C ALA A 160 3.45 1.59 -8.26
N ALA A 161 4.45 1.41 -9.14
CA ALA A 161 4.51 0.24 -10.02
C ALA A 161 4.68 -1.07 -9.23
N LEU A 162 5.51 -1.07 -8.17
CA LEU A 162 5.64 -2.21 -7.27
C LEU A 162 4.34 -2.51 -6.52
N LEU A 163 3.66 -1.48 -6.00
CA LEU A 163 2.35 -1.63 -5.37
C LEU A 163 1.32 -2.22 -6.34
N LEU A 164 1.32 -1.76 -7.59
CA LEU A 164 0.45 -2.30 -8.64
C LEU A 164 0.76 -3.77 -8.93
N LEU A 165 2.04 -4.15 -9.01
CA LEU A 165 2.44 -5.54 -9.22
C LEU A 165 1.97 -6.44 -8.08
N VAL A 166 2.11 -6.00 -6.83
CA VAL A 166 1.58 -6.73 -5.66
C VAL A 166 0.05 -6.78 -5.69
N ALA A 167 -0.63 -5.71 -6.11
CA ALA A 167 -2.08 -5.71 -6.29
C ALA A 167 -2.52 -6.74 -7.35
N VAL A 168 -1.83 -6.83 -8.48
CA VAL A 168 -2.10 -7.85 -9.51
C VAL A 168 -1.89 -9.25 -8.94
N PHE A 169 -0.82 -9.49 -8.20
CA PHE A 169 -0.60 -10.76 -7.51
C PHE A 169 -1.75 -11.10 -6.53
N MET A 170 -2.19 -10.14 -5.72
CA MET A 170 -3.33 -10.32 -4.81
C MET A 170 -4.64 -10.60 -5.56
N LEU A 171 -4.86 -9.95 -6.70
CA LEU A 171 -6.03 -10.18 -7.56
C LEU A 171 -6.03 -11.61 -8.12
N LEU A 172 -4.89 -12.09 -8.62
CA LEU A 172 -4.74 -13.45 -9.13
C LEU A 172 -4.96 -14.49 -8.01
N ASN A 173 -4.42 -14.24 -6.81
CA ASN A 173 -4.67 -15.11 -5.66
C ASN A 173 -6.16 -15.11 -5.25
N LEU A 174 -6.80 -13.94 -5.21
CA LEU A 174 -8.23 -13.84 -4.90
C LEU A 174 -9.07 -14.59 -5.94
N PHE A 175 -8.75 -14.42 -7.22
CA PHE A 175 -9.42 -15.13 -8.31
C PHE A 175 -9.25 -16.66 -8.16
N SER A 176 -8.04 -17.13 -7.86
CA SER A 176 -7.79 -18.55 -7.59
C SER A 176 -8.65 -19.08 -6.43
N VAL A 177 -8.68 -18.37 -5.30
CA VAL A 177 -9.51 -18.76 -4.14
C VAL A 177 -11.00 -18.78 -4.48
N LEU A 178 -11.51 -17.76 -5.19
CA LEU A 178 -12.91 -17.70 -5.61
C LEU A 178 -13.26 -18.81 -6.60
N SER A 179 -12.38 -19.11 -7.56
CA SER A 179 -12.57 -20.18 -8.55
C SER A 179 -12.60 -21.59 -7.93
N SER A 180 -11.94 -21.76 -6.78
CA SER A 180 -11.87 -23.03 -6.04
C SER A 180 -12.74 -23.03 -4.78
N ILE A 181 -13.67 -22.06 -4.64
CA ILE A 181 -14.38 -21.83 -3.38
C ILE A 181 -15.24 -23.03 -2.97
N GLU A 182 -15.86 -23.74 -3.92
CA GLU A 182 -16.66 -24.93 -3.63
C GLU A 182 -15.81 -26.07 -3.08
N GLY A 183 -14.61 -26.28 -3.64
CA GLY A 183 -13.64 -27.27 -3.14
C GLY A 183 -13.06 -26.88 -1.78
N LEU A 184 -12.80 -25.59 -1.55
CA LEU A 184 -12.26 -25.07 -0.29
C LEU A 184 -13.28 -25.09 0.86
N LEU A 185 -14.56 -24.82 0.56
CA LEU A 185 -15.64 -24.92 1.54
C LEU A 185 -15.96 -26.38 1.90
N GLY A 186 -15.72 -27.31 0.98
CA GLY A 186 -15.83 -28.76 1.22
C GLY A 186 -14.73 -29.33 2.12
N LEU A 187 -13.59 -28.63 2.25
CA LEU A 187 -12.51 -29.00 3.15
C LEU A 187 -12.81 -28.52 4.58
N LYS A 188 -13.05 -29.48 5.48
CA LYS A 188 -13.04 -29.22 6.94
C LYS A 188 -11.60 -28.99 7.39
N PHE A 189 -11.11 -27.76 7.29
CA PHE A 189 -9.79 -27.38 7.82
C PHE A 189 -9.72 -27.41 9.37
N LEU A 190 -10.87 -27.55 10.05
CA LEU A 190 -10.96 -27.92 11.45
C LEU A 190 -11.63 -29.30 11.56
N ILE A 191 -10.83 -30.32 11.85
CA ILE A 191 -11.25 -31.54 12.55
C ILE A 191 -10.73 -31.42 13.97
#